data_AF-A0A2E6W9M5-F1
#
_entry.id   AF-A0A2E6W9M5-F1
#
_cell.length_a   1.000
_cell.length_b   1.000
_cell.length_c   1.000
_cell.angle_alpha   90.00
_cell.angle_beta   90.00
_cell.angle_gamma   90.00
#
_symmetry.space_group_name_H-M   'P 1'
#
loop_
_entity.id
_entity.type
_entity.pdbx_description
1 polymer ?
#
loop_
_entity_poly.entity_id
_entity_poly.type
_entity_poly.pdbx_seq_one_letter_code
_entity_poly.pdbx_strand_id
1 'polypeptide(L)'
;MKIINQKQYTVLTAGISTLVLSVLMFVTEVHAEGRTYQGSESKAHCSLWDELRLKWPQTSLGREKRECRRKALPPTRSMQVQCRLIDNYIDPELDERMCVFERGATGQGPMTTSMDKNLKCPRELMCLQEK
;
A
#
# COMPACT_ATOMS: atom_id res chain seq x y z
N MET A 1 38.55 8.49 -47.67
CA MET A 1 37.14 8.32 -47.23
C MET A 1 37.00 6.90 -46.69
N LYS A 2 37.02 6.71 -45.36
CA LYS A 2 36.96 5.35 -44.77
C LYS A 2 35.52 4.84 -44.85
N ILE A 3 35.31 3.77 -45.60
CA ILE A 3 34.02 3.07 -45.72
C ILE A 3 33.78 2.37 -44.40
N ILE A 4 32.97 2.97 -43.54
CA ILE A 4 32.60 2.40 -42.24
C ILE A 4 31.74 1.18 -42.52
N ASN A 5 32.15 0.03 -41.97
CA ASN A 5 31.55 -1.26 -42.25
C ASN A 5 30.17 -1.34 -41.57
N GLN A 6 29.10 -1.39 -42.36
CA GLN A 6 27.71 -1.29 -41.89
C GLN A 6 27.36 -2.27 -40.76
N LYS A 7 27.99 -3.46 -40.76
CA LYS A 7 27.84 -4.47 -39.70
C LYS A 7 28.43 -4.05 -38.35
N GLN A 8 29.51 -3.27 -38.34
CA GLN A 8 30.09 -2.74 -37.10
C GLN A 8 29.19 -1.67 -36.49
N TYR A 9 28.54 -0.85 -37.32
CA TYR A 9 27.61 0.16 -36.85
C TYR A 9 26.36 -0.46 -36.20
N THR A 10 25.81 -1.53 -36.78
CA THR A 10 24.65 -2.22 -36.21
C THR A 10 24.94 -2.91 -34.87
N VAL A 11 26.16 -3.42 -34.68
CA VAL A 11 26.56 -4.04 -33.41
C VAL A 11 26.77 -2.97 -32.33
N LEU A 12 27.37 -1.83 -32.68
CA LEU A 12 27.55 -0.69 -31.79
C LEU A 12 26.21 -0.08 -31.36
N THR A 13 25.27 0.12 -32.29
CA THR A 13 23.95 0.66 -31.95
C THR A 13 23.13 -0.30 -31.10
N ALA A 14 23.19 -1.61 -31.37
CA ALA A 14 22.54 -2.62 -30.54
C ALA A 14 23.13 -2.65 -29.11
N GLY A 15 24.46 -2.59 -28.98
CA GLY A 15 25.12 -2.55 -27.67
C GLY A 15 24.84 -1.28 -26.86
N ILE A 16 24.76 -0.13 -27.52
CA ILE A 16 24.37 1.12 -26.86
C ILE A 16 22.90 1.07 -26.44
N SER A 17 22.01 0.55 -27.29
CA SER A 17 20.59 0.42 -27.00
C SER A 17 20.33 -0.50 -25.80
N THR A 18 21.00 -1.64 -25.72
CA THR A 18 20.86 -2.56 -24.57
C THR A 18 21.39 -1.95 -23.28
N LEU A 19 22.49 -1.20 -23.35
CA LEU A 19 23.06 -0.53 -22.18
C LEU A 19 22.14 0.58 -21.66
N VAL A 20 21.58 1.39 -22.56
CA VAL A 20 20.58 2.42 -22.21
C VAL A 20 19.34 1.81 -21.59
N LEU A 21 18.81 0.73 -22.16
CA LEU A 21 17.64 0.05 -21.62
C LEU A 21 17.90 -0.55 -20.23
N SER A 22 19.10 -1.08 -20.00
CA SER A 22 19.46 -1.62 -18.68
C SER A 22 19.50 -0.54 -17.60
N VAL A 23 20.07 0.64 -17.90
CA VAL A 23 20.15 1.75 -16.94
C VAL A 23 18.76 2.27 -16.58
N LEU A 24 17.83 2.37 -17.54
CA LEU A 24 16.47 2.82 -17.30
C LEU A 24 15.69 1.94 -16.31
N MET A 25 15.96 0.63 -16.28
CA MET A 25 15.27 -0.31 -15.38
C MET A 25 15.75 -0.21 -13.92
N PHE A 26 16.96 0.31 -13.66
CA PHE A 26 17.48 0.48 -12.29
C PHE A 26 17.04 1.77 -11.61
N VAL A 27 16.52 2.75 -12.36
CA VAL A 27 16.14 4.06 -11.82
C VAL A 27 14.72 4.06 -11.23
N THR A 28 13.88 3.06 -11.54
CA THR A 28 12.53 3.00 -10.99
C THR A 28 12.51 2.29 -9.65
N GLU A 29 12.63 3.04 -8.56
CA GLU A 29 12.20 2.57 -7.25
C GLU A 29 10.68 2.41 -7.26
N VAL A 30 10.22 1.15 -7.36
CA VAL A 30 8.80 0.83 -7.22
C VAL A 30 8.49 0.75 -5.74
N HIS A 31 8.13 1.89 -5.14
CA HIS A 31 7.48 1.88 -3.83
C HIS A 31 6.06 1.34 -4.01
N ALA A 32 5.89 0.05 -3.71
CA ALA A 32 4.56 -0.49 -3.47
C ALA A 32 4.05 0.12 -2.16
N GLU A 33 3.44 1.31 -2.25
CA GLU A 33 2.57 1.79 -1.19
C GLU A 33 1.41 0.79 -1.10
N GLY A 34 1.49 -0.13 -0.14
CA GLY A 34 0.41 -1.04 0.23
C GLY A 34 -0.76 -0.24 0.81
N ARG A 35 -1.44 0.56 -0.01
CA ARG A 35 -2.62 1.33 0.38
C ARG A 35 -3.77 0.36 0.62
N THR A 36 -3.99 -0.01 1.88
CA THR A 36 -5.25 -0.65 2.27
C THR A 36 -6.33 0.42 2.27
N TYR A 37 -7.09 0.51 1.18
CA TYR A 37 -8.25 1.39 1.11
C TYR A 37 -9.26 0.98 2.19
N GLN A 38 -9.47 1.83 3.20
CA GLN A 38 -10.69 1.77 4.00
C GLN A 38 -11.85 2.17 3.10
N GLY A 39 -12.50 1.17 2.49
CA GLY A 39 -13.76 1.41 1.79
C GLY A 39 -14.81 1.87 2.80
N SER A 40 -15.43 3.03 2.58
CA SER A 40 -16.57 3.46 3.39
C SER A 40 -17.69 2.42 3.25
N GLU A 41 -18.44 2.16 4.32
CA GLU A 41 -19.54 1.19 4.29
C GLU A 41 -20.61 1.56 3.23
N SER A 42 -20.76 2.85 2.92
CA SER A 42 -21.59 3.34 1.82
C SER A 42 -21.09 2.94 0.43
N LYS A 43 -19.78 2.75 0.25
CA LYS A 43 -19.11 2.40 -1.01
C LYS A 43 -18.65 0.94 -1.06
N ALA A 44 -18.90 0.16 -0.01
CA ALA A 44 -18.59 -1.26 0.02
C ALA A 44 -19.40 -2.02 -1.05
N HIS A 45 -18.73 -2.89 -1.80
CA HIS A 45 -19.40 -3.74 -2.77
C HIS A 45 -20.37 -4.70 -2.07
N CYS A 46 -21.47 -5.08 -2.74
CA CYS A 46 -22.41 -6.04 -2.17
C CYS A 46 -21.82 -7.46 -2.25
N SER A 47 -21.74 -8.14 -1.09
CA SER A 47 -21.27 -9.53 -1.01
C SER A 47 -22.40 -10.53 -1.28
N LEU A 48 -23.64 -10.18 -0.92
CA LEU A 48 -24.81 -11.02 -1.09
C LEU A 48 -25.99 -10.18 -1.57
N TRP A 49 -26.40 -10.45 -2.81
CA TRP A 49 -27.57 -9.87 -3.46
C TRP A 49 -28.82 -10.64 -3.10
N ASP A 50 -29.97 -9.98 -3.13
CA ASP A 50 -31.23 -10.69 -3.00
C ASP A 50 -31.41 -11.73 -4.12
N GLU A 51 -31.88 -12.92 -3.72
CA GLU A 51 -32.13 -14.07 -4.57
C GLU A 51 -33.57 -14.13 -5.08
N LEU A 52 -34.42 -13.17 -4.69
CA LEU A 52 -35.79 -13.06 -5.20
C LEU A 52 -35.80 -13.25 -6.73
N ARG A 53 -36.26 -14.43 -7.15
CA ARG A 53 -36.47 -14.76 -8.55
C ARG A 53 -37.56 -13.85 -9.06
N LEU A 54 -37.32 -13.23 -10.20
CA LEU A 54 -38.33 -12.51 -10.93
C LEU A 54 -39.51 -13.47 -11.18
N LYS A 55 -40.67 -13.18 -10.59
CA LYS A 55 -41.91 -13.87 -10.96
C LYS A 55 -42.32 -13.31 -12.31
N TRP A 56 -42.44 -14.19 -13.29
CA TRP A 56 -43.04 -13.82 -14.58
C TRP A 56 -44.55 -13.59 -14.37
N PRO A 57 -45.18 -12.60 -15.03
CA PRO A 57 -44.63 -11.64 -16.00
C PRO A 57 -43.87 -10.49 -15.33
N GLN A 58 -42.83 -9.97 -16.00
CA GLN A 58 -42.15 -8.76 -15.54
C GLN A 58 -43.11 -7.56 -15.59
N THR A 59 -43.12 -6.76 -14.53
CA THR A 59 -43.81 -5.47 -14.46
C THR A 59 -43.38 -4.57 -15.63
N SER A 60 -44.33 -3.87 -16.24
CA SER A 60 -44.17 -3.09 -17.48
C SER A 60 -43.21 -1.89 -17.39
N LEU A 61 -42.81 -1.50 -16.17
CA LEU A 61 -41.93 -0.35 -15.90
C LEU A 61 -40.43 -0.69 -15.89
N GLY A 62 -40.07 -1.91 -16.27
CA GLY A 62 -38.68 -2.36 -16.37
C GLY A 62 -38.17 -3.10 -15.14
N ARG A 63 -36.87 -3.41 -15.15
CA ARG A 63 -36.21 -4.22 -14.12
C ARG A 63 -35.99 -3.39 -12.85
N GLU A 64 -36.70 -3.74 -11.77
CA GLU A 64 -36.38 -3.20 -10.45
C GLU A 64 -34.92 -3.53 -10.08
N LYS A 65 -34.20 -2.52 -9.55
CA LYS A 65 -32.82 -2.70 -9.10
C LYS A 65 -32.83 -3.69 -7.94
N ARG A 66 -31.96 -4.71 -8.00
CA ARG A 66 -31.82 -5.68 -6.91
C ARG A 66 -31.36 -4.99 -5.64
N GLU A 67 -32.01 -5.31 -4.54
CA GLU A 67 -31.59 -4.83 -3.22
C GLU A 67 -30.36 -5.61 -2.74
N CYS A 68 -29.45 -4.91 -2.06
CA CYS A 68 -28.26 -5.52 -1.46
C CYS A 68 -28.61 -5.99 -0.05
N ARG A 69 -28.50 -7.31 0.20
CA ARG A 69 -28.82 -7.89 1.51
C ARG A 69 -27.63 -7.84 2.48
N ARG A 70 -26.40 -8.00 1.97
CA ARG A 70 -25.18 -7.90 2.79
C ARG A 70 -24.05 -7.22 2.04
N LYS A 71 -23.61 -6.07 2.56
CA LYS A 71 -22.40 -5.40 2.10
C LYS A 71 -21.14 -6.15 2.54
N ALA A 72 -20.07 -6.03 1.74
CA ALA A 72 -18.79 -6.62 2.08
C ALA A 72 -18.19 -5.96 3.32
N LEU A 73 -17.54 -6.77 4.15
CA LEU A 73 -16.83 -6.31 5.33
C LEU A 73 -15.52 -5.61 4.91
N PRO A 74 -15.07 -4.60 5.67
CA PRO A 74 -13.77 -3.99 5.42
C PRO A 74 -12.66 -5.05 5.60
N PRO A 75 -11.61 -5.00 4.76
CA PRO A 75 -10.53 -5.99 4.78
C PRO A 75 -9.72 -5.95 6.09
N THR A 76 -9.69 -4.82 6.80
CA THR A 76 -8.92 -4.65 8.04
C THR A 76 -9.86 -4.53 9.24
N ARG A 77 -10.11 -5.65 9.93
CA ARG A 77 -10.84 -5.66 11.22
C ARG A 77 -9.92 -5.46 12.44
N SER A 78 -8.62 -5.66 12.27
CA SER A 78 -7.66 -5.54 13.37
C SER A 78 -7.31 -4.07 13.60
N MET A 79 -7.56 -3.58 14.81
CA MET A 79 -7.00 -2.30 15.28
C MET A 79 -5.47 -2.30 15.34
N GLN A 80 -4.84 -3.46 15.19
CA GLN A 80 -3.38 -3.60 15.20
C GLN A 80 -2.83 -3.47 13.78
N VAL A 81 -1.79 -2.65 13.64
CA VAL A 81 -1.00 -2.45 12.41
C VAL A 81 0.47 -2.66 12.72
N GLN A 82 1.24 -3.00 11.69
CA GLN A 82 2.69 -3.09 11.81
C GLN A 82 3.27 -1.68 11.84
N CYS A 83 4.05 -1.41 12.87
CA CYS A 83 4.80 -0.17 13.07
C CYS A 83 6.27 -0.40 12.75
N ARG A 84 6.90 0.56 12.07
CA ARG A 84 8.33 0.53 11.73
C ARG A 84 9.06 1.70 12.37
N LEU A 85 10.23 1.46 12.94
CA LEU A 85 11.05 2.51 13.54
C LEU A 85 11.52 3.51 12.47
N ILE A 86 11.21 4.79 12.66
CA ILE A 86 11.73 5.89 11.85
C ILE A 86 12.95 6.50 12.53
N ASP A 87 12.81 6.84 13.82
CA ASP A 87 13.82 7.59 14.55
C ASP A 87 13.91 7.15 16.01
N ASN A 88 15.05 7.42 16.64
CA ASN A 88 15.25 7.23 18.07
C ASN A 88 16.19 8.29 18.63
N TYR A 89 15.82 8.88 19.76
CA TYR A 89 16.63 9.87 20.47
C TYR A 89 16.58 9.62 21.97
N ILE A 90 17.51 10.21 22.72
CA ILE A 90 17.50 10.19 24.18
C ILE A 90 17.01 11.56 24.64
N ASP A 91 15.95 11.58 25.43
CA ASP A 91 15.41 12.81 25.99
C ASP A 91 16.25 13.21 27.22
N PRO A 92 16.91 14.39 27.23
CA PRO A 92 17.74 14.83 28.34
C PRO A 92 16.93 15.15 29.62
N GLU A 93 15.62 15.39 29.52
CA GLU A 93 14.77 15.69 30.68
C GLU A 93 14.34 14.43 31.42
N LEU A 94 14.10 13.35 30.67
CA LEU A 94 13.59 12.08 31.19
C LEU A 94 14.68 11.01 31.36
N ASP A 95 15.86 11.20 30.75
CA ASP A 95 16.95 10.19 30.68
C ASP A 95 16.47 8.85 30.09
N GLU A 96 15.42 8.91 29.26
CA GLU A 96 14.80 7.78 28.57
C GLU A 96 15.05 7.85 27.06
N ARG A 97 15.11 6.67 26.42
CA ARG A 97 15.17 6.57 24.97
C ARG A 97 13.76 6.65 24.40
N MET A 98 13.53 7.64 23.56
CA MET A 98 12.31 7.81 22.79
C MET A 98 12.45 7.09 21.45
N CYS A 99 11.52 6.18 21.17
CA CYS A 99 11.43 5.45 19.92
C CYS A 99 10.23 5.97 19.11
N VAL A 100 10.48 6.46 17.90
CA VAL A 100 9.46 7.01 17.00
C VAL A 100 9.16 6.02 15.89
N PHE A 101 7.92 5.56 15.82
CA PHE A 101 7.46 4.56 14.87
C PHE A 101 6.47 5.14 13.85
N GLU A 102 6.62 4.76 12.58
CA GLU A 102 5.62 4.95 11.55
C GLU A 102 4.55 3.87 11.66
N ARG A 103 3.27 4.25 11.71
CA ARG A 103 2.17 3.30 11.62
C ARG A 103 1.96 2.90 10.15
N GLY A 104 1.95 1.61 9.84
CA GLY A 104 1.82 1.08 8.48
C GLY A 104 0.45 1.27 7.79
N ALA A 105 -0.40 2.17 8.29
CA ALA A 105 -1.71 2.46 7.73
C ALA A 105 -1.85 3.96 7.40
N THR A 106 -2.68 4.28 6.39
CA THR A 106 -2.78 5.65 5.85
C THR A 106 -3.39 6.63 6.85
N GLY A 107 -2.76 7.79 7.02
CA GLY A 107 -3.30 8.89 7.85
C GLY A 107 -3.20 8.66 9.36
N GLN A 108 -2.32 7.75 9.78
CA GLN A 108 -2.25 7.26 11.16
C GLN A 108 -1.17 7.92 12.01
N GLY A 109 -0.42 8.90 11.47
CA GLY A 109 0.61 9.64 12.20
C GLY A 109 1.75 8.78 12.79
N PRO A 110 2.77 9.42 13.38
CA PRO A 110 3.81 8.72 14.12
C PRO A 110 3.35 8.36 15.54
N MET A 111 3.86 7.24 16.05
CA MET A 111 3.70 6.81 17.44
C MET A 111 5.03 6.95 18.17
N THR A 112 5.03 7.52 19.38
CA THR A 112 6.21 7.57 20.24
C THR A 112 6.03 6.67 21.45
N THR A 113 7.08 5.94 21.82
CA THR A 113 7.13 5.14 23.04
C THR A 113 8.46 5.36 23.75
N SER A 114 8.44 5.47 25.08
CA SER A 114 9.66 5.56 25.86
C SER A 114 10.17 4.18 26.27
N MET A 115 11.49 4.05 26.38
CA MET A 115 12.22 2.87 26.82
C MET A 115 13.44 3.28 27.65
N ASP A 116 13.99 2.33 28.42
CA ASP A 116 15.26 2.53 29.12
C ASP A 116 16.39 2.90 28.13
N LYS A 117 17.24 3.86 28.51
CA LYS A 117 18.36 4.35 27.69
C LYS A 117 19.33 3.27 27.23
N ASN A 118 19.50 2.22 28.03
CA ASN A 118 20.41 1.11 27.77
C ASN A 118 19.84 0.10 26.76
N LEU A 119 18.52 0.13 26.55
CA LEU A 119 17.84 -0.75 25.61
C LEU A 119 17.81 -0.12 24.22
N LYS A 120 17.81 -0.99 23.19
CA LYS A 120 17.65 -0.58 21.80
C LYS A 120 16.19 -0.67 21.41
N CYS A 121 15.71 0.34 20.67
CA CYS A 121 14.36 0.30 20.08
C CYS A 121 14.23 -0.92 19.14
N PRO A 122 13.13 -1.68 19.21
CA PRO A 122 12.85 -2.70 18.20
C PRO A 122 12.68 -2.03 16.84
N ARG A 123 13.06 -2.71 15.76
CA ARG A 123 12.88 -2.18 14.38
C ARG A 123 11.42 -2.19 13.95
N GLU A 124 10.66 -3.17 14.42
CA GLU A 124 9.27 -3.37 14.07
C GLU A 124 8.48 -3.83 15.31
N LEU A 125 7.23 -3.37 15.42
CA LEU A 125 6.32 -3.80 16.49
C LEU A 125 4.87 -3.75 16.02
N MET A 126 3.98 -4.44 16.73
CA MET A 126 2.53 -4.33 16.50
C MET A 126 1.98 -3.19 17.34
N CYS A 127 1.44 -2.15 16.69
CA CYS A 127 0.89 -0.96 17.33
C CYS A 127 -0.60 -0.82 17.05
N LEU A 128 -1.29 -0.04 17.87
CA LEU A 128 -2.69 0.30 17.63
C LEU A 128 -2.80 1.44 16.61
N GLN A 129 -3.84 1.35 15.79
CA GLN A 129 -4.30 2.44 14.93
C GLN A 129 -4.82 3.61 15.79
N GLU A 130 -4.46 4.81 15.38
CA GLU A 130 -5.08 6.06 15.81
C GLU A 130 -6.53 6.10 15.30
N LYS A 131 -7.46 6.34 16.22
CA LYS A 131 -8.92 6.32 15.98
C LYS A 131 -9.42 7.60 15.37
#